data_AF-A0AAV6ZDX2-F1
#
_entry.id   AF-A0AAV6ZDX2-F1
#
_cell.length_a   1.000
_cell.length_b   1.000
_cell.length_c   1.000
_cell.angle_alpha   90.00
_cell.angle_beta   90.00
_cell.angle_gamma   90.00
#
_symmetry.space_group_name_H-M   'P 1'
#
loop_
_entity.id
_entity.type
_entity.pdbx_description
1 polymer ?
#
loop_
_entity_poly.entity_id
_entity_poly.type
_entity_poly.pdbx_seq_one_letter_code
_entity_poly.pdbx_strand_id
1 'polypeptide(L)'
;MCLASGYRAARTYSYLFSHPTRMPVYPGWVGADHADDLQYIFGKPFVNTLAYRPQDRDVSEAMMAYWSNFAATGDPNNGNSKVPTPWLNYTTLNGQYLEITKRITNKSMKQDLRSPYVRFWVTTYRSLPNA
;
A
#
# COMPACT_ATOMS: atom_id res chain seq x y z
N MET A 1 43.43 3.94 -2.48
CA MET A 1 42.63 3.58 -3.67
C MET A 1 41.36 2.90 -3.16
N CYS A 2 40.26 3.64 -3.00
CA CYS A 2 38.98 3.07 -2.55
C CYS A 2 38.04 2.99 -3.75
N LEU A 3 37.67 1.76 -4.14
CA LEU A 3 36.57 1.53 -5.06
C LEU A 3 35.28 1.44 -4.24
N ALA A 4 34.54 2.54 -4.16
CA ALA A 4 33.14 2.51 -3.73
C ALA A 4 32.28 2.22 -4.96
N SER A 5 32.11 0.94 -5.32
CA SER A 5 31.14 0.54 -6.34
C SER A 5 29.83 0.09 -5.67
N GLY A 6 28.77 0.89 -5.81
CA GLY A 6 27.48 0.31 -6.18
C GLY A 6 26.37 0.17 -5.12
N TYR A 7 26.31 0.97 -4.07
CA TYR A 7 25.03 1.10 -3.34
C TYR A 7 24.07 1.99 -4.14
N ARG A 8 23.32 1.40 -5.06
CA ARG A 8 22.15 2.08 -5.64
C ARG A 8 21.19 2.35 -4.49
N ALA A 9 20.83 3.61 -4.25
CA ALA A 9 19.85 3.96 -3.22
C ALA A 9 18.60 3.10 -3.42
N ALA A 10 18.24 2.31 -2.40
CA ALA A 10 17.10 1.42 -2.47
C ALA A 10 15.83 2.24 -2.68
N ARG A 11 14.99 1.81 -3.63
CA ARG A 11 13.70 2.44 -3.86
C ARG A 11 12.73 2.00 -2.77
N THR A 12 12.15 2.97 -2.08
CA THR A 12 11.12 2.73 -1.07
C THR A 12 9.75 3.00 -1.68
N TYR A 13 8.76 2.19 -1.32
CA TYR A 13 7.37 2.35 -1.73
C TYR A 13 6.48 2.29 -0.48
N SER A 14 5.38 3.04 -0.49
CA SER A 14 4.40 3.08 0.60
C SER A 14 2.98 2.98 0.05
N TYR A 15 2.09 2.30 0.76
CA TYR A 15 0.67 2.20 0.40
C TYR A 15 -0.25 2.41 1.60
N LEU A 16 -1.50 2.75 1.29
CA LEU A 16 -2.64 2.69 2.19
C LEU A 16 -3.66 1.74 1.59
N PHE A 17 -3.92 0.61 2.25
CA PHE A 17 -5.04 -0.24 1.88
C PHE A 17 -6.33 0.33 2.48
N SER A 18 -7.29 0.71 1.63
CA SER A 18 -8.53 1.37 2.02
C SER A 18 -9.78 0.74 1.39
N HIS A 19 -9.68 -0.51 0.93
CA HIS A 19 -10.85 -1.28 0.53
C HIS A 19 -11.64 -1.68 1.79
N PRO A 20 -12.92 -1.25 1.94
CA PRO A 20 -13.65 -1.46 3.18
C PRO A 20 -13.81 -2.93 3.55
N THR A 21 -13.75 -3.21 4.84
CA THR A 21 -14.03 -4.52 5.41
C THR A 21 -15.41 -5.03 5.02
N ARG A 22 -15.54 -6.35 4.94
CA ARG A 22 -16.81 -7.03 4.65
C ARG A 22 -17.38 -7.73 5.89
N MET A 23 -16.82 -7.47 7.07
CA MET A 23 -17.28 -8.03 8.32
C MET A 23 -18.69 -7.54 8.65
N PRO A 24 -19.71 -8.44 8.68
CA PRO A 24 -21.12 -8.02 8.80
C PRO A 24 -21.46 -7.48 10.19
N VAL A 25 -20.62 -7.76 11.19
CA VAL A 25 -20.77 -7.28 12.56
C VAL A 25 -20.24 -5.86 12.76
N TYR A 26 -19.48 -5.32 11.80
CA TYR A 26 -18.90 -3.99 11.90
C TYR A 26 -19.86 -2.91 11.38
N PRO A 27 -19.85 -1.71 11.99
CA PRO A 27 -20.59 -0.57 11.45
C PRO A 27 -20.18 -0.23 10.01
N GLY A 28 -21.10 0.28 9.20
CA GLY A 28 -20.85 0.57 7.78
C GLY A 28 -19.83 1.68 7.50
N TRP A 29 -19.37 2.42 8.53
CA TRP A 29 -18.30 3.41 8.41
C TRP A 29 -16.90 2.82 8.56
N VAL A 30 -16.79 1.55 8.98
CA VAL A 30 -15.49 0.89 9.14
C VAL A 30 -14.84 0.71 7.76
N GLY A 31 -13.60 1.20 7.65
CA GLY A 31 -12.77 1.05 6.46
C GLY A 31 -12.13 -0.33 6.39
N ALA A 32 -10.88 -0.39 5.93
CA ALA A 32 -10.08 -1.61 6.04
C ALA A 32 -9.67 -1.82 7.49
N ASP A 33 -9.91 -3.02 8.03
CA ASP A 33 -9.43 -3.40 9.34
C ASP A 33 -8.04 -4.06 9.26
N HIS A 34 -7.41 -4.25 10.41
CA HIS A 34 -6.15 -4.97 10.50
C HIS A 34 -6.27 -6.38 9.88
N ALA A 35 -5.29 -6.74 9.04
CA ALA A 35 -5.20 -8.01 8.31
C ALA A 35 -6.23 -8.22 7.18
N ASP A 36 -7.11 -7.26 6.89
CA ASP A 36 -8.04 -7.37 5.76
C ASP A 36 -7.32 -7.46 4.41
N ASP A 37 -6.10 -6.94 4.29
CA ASP A 37 -5.29 -6.94 3.07
C ASP A 37 -4.74 -8.34 2.71
N LEU A 38 -4.52 -9.22 3.70
CA LEU A 38 -3.93 -10.54 3.49
C LEU A 38 -4.70 -11.39 2.48
N GLN A 39 -6.03 -11.38 2.56
CA GLN A 39 -6.87 -12.18 1.64
C GLN A 39 -6.68 -11.78 0.17
N TYR A 40 -6.38 -10.50 -0.09
CA TYR A 40 -6.16 -9.96 -1.43
C TYR A 40 -4.74 -10.25 -1.93
N ILE A 41 -3.73 -10.17 -1.05
CA ILE A 41 -2.34 -10.55 -1.37
C ILE A 41 -2.24 -12.03 -1.72
N PHE A 42 -2.95 -12.90 -1.00
CA PHE A 42 -2.90 -14.35 -1.20
C PHE A 42 -3.94 -14.90 -2.19
N GLY A 43 -4.62 -14.03 -2.95
CA GLY A 43 -5.51 -14.47 -4.03
C GLY A 43 -6.79 -15.20 -3.59
N LYS A 44 -7.26 -15.03 -2.34
CA LYS A 44 -8.50 -15.66 -1.86
C LYS A 44 -9.73 -15.36 -2.75
N PRO A 45 -9.88 -14.15 -3.32
CA PRO A 45 -10.97 -13.84 -4.26
C PRO A 45 -11.03 -14.71 -5.53
N PHE A 46 -9.92 -15.34 -5.92
CA PHE A 46 -9.84 -16.27 -7.06
C PHE A 46 -10.14 -17.71 -6.67
N VAL A 47 -9.87 -18.09 -5.41
CA VAL A 47 -10.10 -19.45 -4.90
C VAL A 47 -11.56 -19.65 -4.47
N ASN A 48 -12.14 -18.68 -3.75
CA ASN A 48 -13.52 -18.75 -3.25
C ASN A 48 -14.43 -17.77 -3.98
N THR A 49 -14.66 -17.99 -5.27
CA THR A 49 -15.35 -17.03 -6.13
C THR A 49 -16.77 -16.65 -5.67
N LEU A 50 -17.47 -17.52 -4.92
CA LEU A 50 -18.82 -17.26 -4.38
C LEU A 50 -18.81 -16.31 -3.17
N ALA A 51 -17.75 -16.31 -2.37
CA ALA A 51 -17.62 -15.43 -1.22
C ALA A 51 -17.22 -13.99 -1.61
N TYR A 52 -16.67 -13.81 -2.82
CA TYR A 52 -16.07 -12.56 -3.27
C TYR A 52 -16.80 -11.92 -4.46
N ARG A 53 -16.89 -10.59 -4.45
CA ARG A 53 -17.48 -9.81 -5.55
C ARG A 53 -16.42 -9.59 -6.65
N PRO A 54 -16.83 -9.27 -7.90
CA PRO A 54 -15.88 -8.96 -8.97
C PRO A 54 -14.85 -7.90 -8.58
N GLN A 55 -15.28 -6.81 -7.94
CA GLN A 55 -14.40 -5.76 -7.42
C GLN A 55 -13.32 -6.27 -6.43
N ASP A 56 -13.59 -7.36 -5.69
CA ASP A 56 -12.62 -7.92 -4.75
C ASP A 56 -11.51 -8.67 -5.51
N ARG A 57 -11.84 -9.23 -6.68
CA ARG A 57 -10.85 -9.83 -7.59
C ARG A 57 -10.00 -8.76 -8.24
N ASP A 58 -10.58 -7.63 -8.65
CA ASP A 58 -9.83 -6.50 -9.22
C ASP A 58 -8.78 -5.97 -8.21
N VAL A 59 -9.18 -5.85 -6.92
CA VAL A 59 -8.25 -5.45 -5.84
C VAL A 59 -7.16 -6.51 -5.64
N SER A 60 -7.53 -7.79 -5.61
CA SER A 60 -6.58 -8.89 -5.41
C SER A 60 -5.61 -9.03 -6.59
N GLU A 61 -6.08 -8.87 -7.83
CA GLU A 61 -5.25 -8.86 -9.03
C GLU A 61 -4.21 -7.74 -8.96
N ALA A 62 -4.63 -6.52 -8.62
CA ALA A 62 -3.74 -5.39 -8.48
C ALA A 62 -2.69 -5.62 -7.38
N MET A 63 -3.11 -6.11 -6.20
CA MET A 63 -2.17 -6.40 -5.10
C MET A 63 -1.16 -7.47 -5.50
N MET A 64 -1.60 -8.60 -6.08
CA MET A 64 -0.69 -9.65 -6.53
C MET A 64 0.25 -9.15 -7.63
N ALA A 65 -0.24 -8.32 -8.56
CA ALA A 65 0.60 -7.73 -9.61
C ALA A 65 1.71 -6.86 -9.01
N TYR A 66 1.37 -5.92 -8.12
CA TYR A 66 2.37 -5.06 -7.47
C TYR A 66 3.37 -5.85 -6.64
N TRP A 67 2.90 -6.81 -5.82
CA TRP A 67 3.75 -7.60 -4.94
C TRP A 67 4.68 -8.54 -5.71
N SER A 68 4.18 -9.22 -6.75
CA SER A 68 5.01 -10.12 -7.56
C SER A 68 6.03 -9.37 -8.41
N ASN A 69 5.65 -8.24 -9.00
CA ASN A 69 6.57 -7.35 -9.71
C ASN A 69 7.68 -6.85 -8.78
N PHE A 70 7.32 -6.37 -7.58
CA PHE A 70 8.29 -5.90 -6.60
C PHE A 70 9.23 -7.02 -6.14
N ALA A 71 8.71 -8.22 -5.86
CA ALA A 71 9.53 -9.36 -5.48
C ALA A 71 10.52 -9.77 -6.57
N ALA A 72 10.12 -9.66 -7.85
CA ALA A 72 10.96 -10.01 -8.98
C ALA A 72 12.03 -8.95 -9.33
N THR A 73 11.71 -7.65 -9.19
CA THR A 73 12.54 -6.57 -9.77
C THR A 73 12.90 -5.44 -8.80
N GLY A 74 12.31 -5.43 -7.61
CA GLY A 74 12.37 -4.29 -6.69
C GLY A 74 11.64 -3.04 -7.20
N ASP A 75 10.79 -3.17 -8.22
CA ASP A 75 9.87 -2.14 -8.73
C ASP A 75 8.46 -2.73 -8.83
N PRO A 76 7.46 -2.23 -8.10
CA PRO A 76 6.09 -2.73 -8.21
C PRO A 76 5.49 -2.49 -9.61
N ASN A 77 6.07 -1.59 -10.42
CA ASN A 77 5.58 -1.26 -11.76
C ASN A 77 6.18 -2.11 -12.87
N ASN A 78 7.28 -2.82 -12.60
CA ASN A 78 8.03 -3.55 -13.62
C ASN A 78 8.10 -5.04 -13.26
N GLY A 79 7.63 -5.88 -14.18
CA GLY A 79 7.64 -7.33 -14.03
C GLY A 79 6.66 -8.00 -15.00
N ASN A 80 6.23 -9.20 -14.66
CA ASN A 80 5.39 -10.03 -15.54
C ASN A 80 3.92 -9.58 -15.56
N SER A 81 3.47 -8.84 -14.54
CA SER A 81 2.08 -8.44 -14.38
C SER A 81 1.88 -6.97 -14.70
N LYS A 82 0.82 -6.66 -15.46
CA LYS A 82 0.40 -5.28 -15.69
C LYS A 82 -0.20 -4.71 -14.41
N VAL A 83 0.10 -3.44 -14.13
CA VAL A 83 -0.44 -2.71 -12.98
C VAL A 83 -1.48 -1.67 -13.41
N PRO A 84 -2.52 -1.40 -12.60
CA PRO A 84 -3.59 -0.48 -12.98
C PRO A 84 -3.15 0.99 -13.04
N THR A 85 -2.12 1.36 -12.29
CA THR A 85 -1.53 2.71 -12.32
C THR A 85 -0.08 2.68 -11.83
N PRO A 86 0.78 3.63 -12.21
CA PRO A 86 2.13 3.71 -11.66
C PRO A 86 2.12 3.99 -10.14
N TRP A 87 2.80 3.13 -9.38
CA TRP A 87 3.13 3.32 -7.98
C TRP A 87 4.47 4.07 -7.87
N LEU A 88 4.41 5.36 -7.60
CA LEU A 88 5.61 6.20 -7.50
C LEU A 88 6.38 5.91 -6.21
N ASN A 89 7.70 6.03 -6.29
CA ASN A 89 8.58 5.83 -5.14
C ASN A 89 8.25 6.83 -4.03
N TYR A 90 8.30 6.36 -2.79
CA TYR A 90 8.27 7.21 -1.61
C TYR A 90 9.53 8.09 -1.55
N THR A 91 9.33 9.38 -1.29
CA THR A 91 10.41 10.32 -0.95
C THR A 91 10.03 11.06 0.33
N THR A 92 11.03 11.46 1.11
CA THR A 92 10.81 12.28 2.31
C THR A 92 10.28 13.68 1.97
N LEU A 93 10.51 14.15 0.75
CA LEU A 93 10.01 15.44 0.26
C LEU A 93 8.50 15.41 0.02
N ASN A 94 7.98 14.37 -0.63
CA ASN A 94 6.60 14.33 -1.08
C ASN A 94 5.70 13.40 -0.25
N GLY A 95 6.27 12.51 0.57
CA GLY A 95 5.50 11.55 1.36
C GLY A 95 4.54 10.68 0.54
N GLN A 96 4.93 10.36 -0.71
CA GLN A 96 4.05 9.71 -1.69
C GLN A 96 3.64 8.29 -1.26
N TYR A 97 2.36 7.97 -1.40
CA TYR A 97 1.84 6.63 -1.18
C TYR A 97 0.75 6.29 -2.21
N LEU A 98 0.60 5.00 -2.50
CA LEU A 98 -0.49 4.50 -3.32
C LEU A 98 -1.67 4.10 -2.44
N GLU A 99 -2.86 4.64 -2.69
CA GLU A 99 -4.10 4.14 -2.10
C GLU A 99 -4.64 2.94 -2.89
N ILE A 100 -4.76 1.79 -2.24
CA ILE A 100 -5.29 0.56 -2.83
C ILE A 100 -6.72 0.37 -2.33
N THR A 101 -7.67 0.47 -3.26
CA THR A 101 -9.10 0.29 -3.04
C THR A 101 -9.74 -0.25 -4.32
N LYS A 102 -11.06 -0.49 -4.36
CA LYS A 102 -11.78 -0.97 -5.55
C LYS A 102 -11.70 -0.08 -6.80
N ARG A 103 -11.14 1.13 -6.69
CA ARG A 103 -10.90 2.06 -7.80
C ARG A 103 -9.45 2.53 -7.75
N ILE A 104 -8.59 1.87 -8.52
CA ILE A 104 -7.18 2.20 -8.63
C ILE A 104 -6.96 2.95 -9.94
N THR A 105 -6.66 4.25 -9.85
CA THR A 105 -6.41 5.11 -11.02
C THR A 105 -5.22 6.02 -10.73
N ASN A 106 -4.85 6.91 -11.66
CA ASN A 106 -3.80 7.90 -11.41
C ASN A 106 -4.06 8.79 -10.16
N LYS A 107 -5.33 8.96 -9.76
CA LYS A 107 -5.72 9.69 -8.54
C LYS A 107 -5.44 8.93 -7.23
N SER A 108 -5.08 7.65 -7.32
CA SER A 108 -4.73 6.82 -6.17
C SER A 108 -3.35 7.15 -5.61
N MET A 109 -2.47 7.79 -6.38
CA MET A 109 -1.22 8.34 -5.86
C MET A 109 -1.52 9.60 -5.05
N LYS A 110 -1.26 9.53 -3.75
CA LYS A 110 -1.50 10.60 -2.78
C LYS A 110 -0.20 10.94 -2.04
N GLN A 111 -0.25 11.99 -1.23
CA GLN A 111 0.89 12.55 -0.51
C GLN A 111 0.50 12.85 0.95
N ASP A 112 1.52 13.00 1.79
CA ASP A 112 1.40 13.52 3.15
C ASP A 112 0.39 12.78 4.06
N LEU A 113 0.35 11.45 3.98
CA LEU A 113 -0.57 10.62 4.77
C LEU A 113 -0.42 10.94 6.27
N ARG A 114 -1.45 11.58 6.84
CA ARG A 114 -1.53 11.93 8.27
C ARG A 114 -0.31 12.71 8.78
N SER A 115 0.37 13.48 7.92
CA SER A 115 1.62 14.17 8.27
C SER A 115 1.53 15.04 9.55
N PRO A 116 0.41 15.74 9.88
CA PRO A 116 0.31 16.47 11.14
C PRO A 116 0.34 15.56 12.37
N TYR A 117 -0.27 14.38 12.29
CA TYR A 117 -0.26 13.40 13.38
C TYR A 117 1.11 12.76 13.56
N VAL A 118 1.77 12.40 12.45
CA VAL A 118 3.14 11.88 12.49
C VAL A 118 4.04 12.91 13.17
N ARG A 119 3.96 14.19 12.76
CA ARG A 119 4.71 15.29 13.38
C ARG A 119 4.41 15.38 14.89
N PHE A 120 3.14 15.38 15.28
CA PHE A 120 2.76 15.40 16.69
C PHE A 120 3.46 14.29 17.49
N TRP A 121 3.41 13.04 17.03
CA TRP A 121 3.99 11.91 17.76
C TRP A 121 5.53 11.92 17.78
N VAL A 122 6.18 12.31 16.69
CA VAL A 122 7.65 12.25 16.58
C VAL A 122 8.35 13.51 17.10
N THR A 123 7.64 14.65 17.20
CA THR A 123 8.20 15.90 17.75
C THR A 123 7.54 16.30 19.05
N THR A 124 6.24 16.61 19.03
CA THR A 124 5.55 17.25 20.16
C THR A 124 5.47 16.30 21.35
N TYR A 125 4.92 15.10 21.15
CA TYR A 125 4.74 14.11 22.21
C TYR A 125 6.08 13.70 22.84
N ARG A 126 7.12 13.48 22.02
CA ARG A 126 8.47 13.12 22.50
C ARG A 126 9.18 14.23 23.27
N SER A 127 8.81 15.49 23.06
CA SER A 127 9.36 16.62 23.81
C SER A 127 8.71 16.81 25.18
N LEU A 128 7.62 16.10 25.48
CA LEU A 128 6.97 16.16 26.79
C LEU A 128 7.87 15.49 27.85
N PRO A 129 7.93 16.02 29.08
CA PRO A 129 8.63 15.35 30.18
C PRO A 129 8.05 13.96 30.42
N ASN A 130 8.92 12.99 30.69
CA ASN A 130 8.48 11.70 31.22
C ASN A 130 7.87 11.94 32.61
N ALA A 131 6.69 11.38 32.85
CA ALA A 131 6.05 11.37 34.16
C ALA A 131 6.80 10.46 35.14
#